data_AF-A0A7X8N475-F1
#
_entry.id   AF-A0A7X8N475-F1
#
_cell.length_a   1.000
_cell.length_b   1.000
_cell.length_c   1.000
_cell.angle_alpha   90.00
_cell.angle_beta   90.00
_cell.angle_gamma   90.00
#
_symmetry.space_group_name_H-M   'P 1'
#
loop_
_entity.id
_entity.type
_entity.pdbx_description
1 polymer ?
#
loop_
_entity_poly.entity_id
_entity_poly.type
_entity_poly.pdbx_seq_one_letter_code
_entity_poly.pdbx_strand_id
1 'polypeptide(L)'
;MATIKRAKPQKYWHHSDWKRKESSRLTCPDCVPADHDDSLFCTPYKCPDRIPQPKFPSPNSSLQPEELEDLQECIQEANQLLLALGLERDEENLRAFQAYLRGLRMSYVSVTVSCEKEETTPLKGAIVDAGVNFLILQTNVGNLLLIPFERIVWINQLENDENFMEEQELLDISLCLRRCITLHFSEVVSKSPFLLNLFYGIELWLFLESYVGCLVYVKKIDEEREVEGTLLSTDKRRIEISIDGKEQGINFSDILTIEIEQEALTNRLFECHINHPH
;
A
#
# COMPACT_ATOMS: atom_id res chain seq x y z
N MET A 1 34.00 -9.74 62.03
CA MET A 1 33.43 -8.37 62.01
C MET A 1 33.69 -7.79 60.64
N ALA A 2 32.64 -7.68 59.81
CA ALA A 2 32.69 -7.02 58.51
C ALA A 2 31.42 -6.18 58.36
N THR A 3 31.61 -4.88 58.12
CA THR A 3 30.58 -3.84 58.23
C THR A 3 29.94 -3.60 56.86
N ILE A 4 28.64 -3.86 56.74
CA ILE A 4 27.86 -3.58 55.53
C ILE A 4 27.55 -2.07 55.47
N LYS A 5 28.09 -1.38 54.46
CA LYS A 5 27.72 0.01 54.14
C LYS A 5 26.40 0.00 53.38
N ARG A 6 25.33 0.52 54.00
CA ARG A 6 24.05 0.77 53.32
C ARG A 6 24.17 2.01 52.42
N ALA A 7 23.85 1.85 51.15
CA ALA A 7 23.71 2.94 50.20
C ALA A 7 22.55 3.88 50.60
N LYS A 8 22.71 5.18 50.35
CA LYS A 8 21.71 6.21 50.65
C LYS A 8 20.47 6.03 49.77
N PRO A 9 19.26 6.28 50.29
CA PRO A 9 18.05 6.21 49.48
C PRO A 9 18.05 7.31 48.41
N GLN A 10 17.82 6.87 47.18
CA GLN A 10 17.65 7.72 46.00
C GLN A 10 16.36 8.53 46.18
N LYS A 11 16.47 9.85 46.09
CA LYS A 11 15.32 10.75 46.15
C LYS A 11 14.43 10.49 44.93
N TYR A 12 13.26 9.93 45.17
CA TYR A 12 12.18 9.90 44.18
C TYR A 12 11.71 11.33 43.94
N TRP A 13 11.75 11.76 42.69
CA TRP A 13 11.13 13.02 42.27
C TRP A 13 9.62 12.83 42.36
N HIS A 14 8.99 13.61 43.24
CA HIS A 14 7.53 13.67 43.36
C HIS A 14 6.94 14.23 42.05
N HIS A 15 6.04 13.46 41.42
CA HIS A 15 5.11 13.95 40.40
C HIS A 15 4.07 14.89 41.04
N SER A 16 4.47 16.09 41.44
CA SER A 16 3.55 17.06 42.04
C SER A 16 3.83 18.50 41.60
N ASP A 17 4.02 18.73 40.30
CA ASP A 17 4.06 20.07 39.70
C ASP A 17 3.26 20.12 38.37
N TRP A 18 2.04 19.59 38.38
CA TRP A 18 1.08 19.72 37.28
C TRP A 18 -0.05 20.71 37.57
N LYS A 19 0.29 21.90 38.07
CA LYS A 19 -0.68 23.00 38.13
C LYS A 19 -0.18 24.26 37.47
N ARG A 20 -0.96 24.65 36.44
CA ARG A 20 -1.09 25.95 35.77
C ARG A 20 0.07 26.37 34.86
N LYS A 21 -0.14 26.15 33.57
CA LYS A 21 0.01 27.18 32.53
C LYS A 21 -1.04 26.97 31.44
N GLU A 22 -1.46 28.07 30.82
CA GLU A 22 -2.64 28.25 29.98
C GLU A 22 -3.14 27.02 29.20
N SER A 23 -4.45 26.77 29.35
CA SER A 23 -5.27 26.12 28.32
C SER A 23 -5.47 27.10 27.16
N SER A 24 -4.41 27.37 26.38
CA SER A 24 -4.61 27.67 24.97
C SER A 24 -4.94 26.33 24.33
N ARG A 25 -6.14 26.19 23.75
CA ARG A 25 -6.48 25.02 22.93
C ARG A 25 -5.35 24.86 21.92
N LEU A 26 -4.56 23.80 22.04
CA LEU A 26 -3.56 23.43 21.05
C LEU A 26 -4.35 22.97 19.82
N THR A 27 -4.82 23.94 19.04
CA THR A 27 -5.40 23.69 17.72
C THR A 27 -4.22 23.49 16.80
N CYS A 28 -3.93 22.22 16.50
CA CYS A 28 -3.00 21.90 15.42
C CYS A 28 -3.60 22.38 14.10
N PRO A 29 -2.86 23.13 13.28
CA PRO A 29 -3.24 23.32 11.89
C PRO A 29 -3.17 21.98 11.14
N ASP A 30 -4.17 21.71 10.31
CA ASP A 30 -4.30 20.46 9.55
C ASP A 30 -3.15 20.27 8.56
N CYS A 31 -2.62 21.37 8.00
CA CYS A 31 -1.47 21.38 7.10
C CYS A 31 -0.42 22.39 7.57
N VAL A 32 0.84 21.99 7.51
CA VAL A 32 2.01 22.86 7.74
C VAL A 32 2.95 22.70 6.55
N PRO A 33 3.56 23.78 6.03
CA PRO A 33 4.47 23.70 4.89
C PRO A 33 5.58 22.67 5.09
N ALA A 34 5.99 22.00 4.01
CA ALA A 34 7.04 20.95 4.03
C ALA A 34 8.38 21.46 4.60
N ASP A 35 8.60 22.77 4.52
CA ASP A 35 9.81 23.46 4.98
C ASP A 35 9.88 23.60 6.52
N HIS A 36 8.80 23.26 7.23
CA HIS A 36 8.72 23.34 8.68
C HIS A 36 8.83 21.94 9.29
N ASP A 37 9.86 21.70 10.10
CA ASP A 37 10.01 20.46 10.88
C ASP A 37 8.99 20.45 12.03
N ASP A 38 7.76 20.05 11.69
CA ASP A 38 6.64 19.90 12.62
C ASP A 38 6.30 18.40 12.83
N SER A 39 7.36 17.59 12.86
CA SER A 39 7.33 16.17 13.24
C SER A 39 6.79 15.93 14.67
N LEU A 40 6.57 17.00 15.43
CA LEU A 40 6.16 17.00 16.84
C LEU A 40 4.64 17.07 17.05
N PHE A 41 3.81 17.04 16.00
CA PHE A 41 2.34 17.13 16.12
C PHE A 41 1.90 18.29 17.03
N CYS A 42 2.50 19.49 16.84
CA CYS A 42 2.27 20.68 17.66
C CYS A 42 2.50 20.49 19.17
N THR A 43 3.22 19.44 19.57
CA THR A 43 3.74 19.32 20.92
C THR A 43 5.04 20.11 20.99
N PRO A 44 5.24 20.93 22.03
CA PRO A 44 6.49 21.67 22.19
C PRO A 44 7.66 20.76 22.63
N TYR A 45 7.45 19.45 22.69
CA TYR A 45 8.39 18.48 23.25
C TYR A 45 8.90 17.56 22.16
N LYS A 46 10.21 17.56 21.93
CA LYS A 46 10.85 16.51 21.15
C LYS A 46 10.66 15.18 21.88
N CYS A 47 10.20 14.16 21.16
CA CYS A 47 10.25 12.79 21.68
C CYS A 47 11.69 12.52 22.14
N PRO A 48 11.90 12.06 23.38
CA PRO A 48 13.23 11.67 23.81
C PRO A 48 13.75 10.58 22.87
N ASP A 49 15.04 10.62 22.55
CA ASP A 49 15.67 9.60 21.72
C ASP A 49 15.31 8.22 22.24
N ARG A 50 14.89 7.33 21.33
CA ARG A 50 14.53 5.97 21.68
C ARG A 50 15.75 5.35 22.36
N ILE A 51 15.64 5.08 23.65
CA ILE A 51 16.70 4.40 24.39
C ILE A 51 16.92 3.07 23.67
N PRO A 52 18.14 2.78 23.16
CA PRO A 52 18.42 1.51 22.52
C PRO A 52 18.14 0.42 23.54
N GLN A 53 17.00 -0.26 23.38
CA GLN A 53 16.73 -1.43 24.18
C GLN A 53 17.58 -2.53 23.58
N PRO A 54 18.52 -3.12 24.34
CA PRO A 54 19.23 -4.29 23.86
C PRO A 54 18.17 -5.33 23.49
N LYS A 55 18.12 -5.70 22.21
CA LYS A 55 17.37 -6.88 21.76
C LYS A 55 18.06 -8.05 22.45
N PHE A 56 17.54 -8.47 23.60
CA PHE A 56 18.08 -9.65 24.27
C PHE A 56 17.85 -10.82 23.33
N PRO A 57 18.90 -11.48 22.81
CA PRO A 57 18.70 -12.65 22.00
C PRO A 57 17.94 -13.66 22.85
N SER A 58 16.86 -14.21 22.30
CA SER A 58 16.25 -15.38 22.90
C SER A 58 17.36 -16.45 23.03
N PRO A 59 17.50 -17.18 24.16
CA PRO A 59 18.65 -18.06 24.46
C PRO A 59 18.87 -19.26 23.52
N ASN A 60 18.27 -19.27 22.34
CA ASN A 60 18.05 -20.42 21.48
C ASN A 60 18.90 -20.41 20.21
N SER A 61 19.82 -19.46 20.03
CA SER A 61 20.71 -19.44 18.85
C SER A 61 22.19 -19.37 19.24
N SER A 62 22.98 -20.24 18.62
CA SER A 62 24.43 -20.29 18.70
C SER A 62 25.14 -19.40 17.67
N LEU A 63 24.38 -18.64 16.86
CA LEU A 63 24.90 -17.77 15.80
C LEU A 63 25.24 -16.37 16.32
N GLN A 64 26.14 -15.67 15.64
CA GLN A 64 26.37 -14.25 15.91
C GLN A 64 25.13 -13.42 15.55
N PRO A 65 24.94 -12.23 16.16
CA PRO A 65 23.73 -11.42 15.94
C PRO A 65 23.47 -11.05 14.47
N GLU A 66 24.52 -10.74 13.71
CA GLU A 66 24.44 -10.39 12.28
C GLU A 66 24.03 -11.61 11.45
N GLU A 67 24.71 -12.75 11.64
CA GLU A 67 24.37 -14.02 10.97
C GLU A 67 22.96 -14.51 11.31
N LEU A 68 22.47 -14.20 12.51
CA LEU A 68 21.12 -14.54 12.94
C LEU A 68 20.07 -13.66 12.26
N GLU A 69 20.34 -12.36 12.10
CA GLU A 69 19.47 -11.41 11.41
C GLU A 69 19.33 -11.80 9.94
N ASP A 70 20.45 -12.04 9.25
CA ASP A 70 20.48 -12.50 7.85
C ASP A 70 19.72 -13.83 7.68
N LEU A 71 19.93 -14.79 8.59
CA LEU A 71 19.24 -16.07 8.53
C LEU A 71 17.74 -15.91 8.79
N GLN A 72 17.33 -15.04 9.71
CA GLN A 72 15.92 -14.77 9.99
C GLN A 72 15.22 -14.11 8.81
N GLU A 73 15.89 -13.15 8.17
CA GLU A 73 15.41 -12.50 6.95
C GLU A 73 15.22 -13.54 5.84
N CYS A 74 16.22 -14.38 5.57
CA CYS A 74 16.13 -15.43 4.56
C CYS A 74 15.01 -16.45 4.87
N ILE A 75 14.85 -16.86 6.13
CA ILE A 75 13.76 -17.73 6.55
C ILE A 75 12.40 -17.06 6.33
N GLN A 76 12.29 -15.76 6.64
CA GLN A 76 11.06 -15.02 6.50
C GLN A 76 10.67 -14.87 5.03
N GLU A 77 11.61 -14.50 4.16
CA GLU A 77 11.42 -14.45 2.71
C GLU A 77 10.97 -15.80 2.14
N ALA A 78 11.67 -16.89 2.51
CA ALA A 78 11.33 -18.23 2.06
C ALA A 78 9.93 -18.65 2.51
N ASN A 79 9.55 -18.35 3.76
CA ASN A 79 8.22 -18.67 4.28
C ASN A 79 7.13 -17.85 3.59
N GLN A 80 7.37 -16.55 3.35
CA GLN A 80 6.43 -15.71 2.62
C GLN A 80 6.20 -16.23 1.20
N LEU A 81 7.28 -16.61 0.51
CA LEU A 81 7.19 -17.21 -0.82
C LEU A 81 6.42 -18.53 -0.79
N LEU A 82 6.67 -19.41 0.18
CA LEU A 82 5.96 -20.69 0.29
C LEU A 82 4.46 -20.50 0.55
N LEU A 83 4.07 -19.52 1.37
CA LEU A 83 2.67 -19.16 1.59
C LEU A 83 2.03 -18.60 0.32
N ALA A 84 2.74 -17.72 -0.39
CA ALA A 84 2.31 -17.17 -1.68
C ALA A 84 2.12 -18.25 -2.77
N LEU A 85 2.94 -19.31 -2.74
CA LEU A 85 2.88 -20.45 -3.67
C LEU A 85 1.92 -21.57 -3.23
N GLY A 86 1.23 -21.40 -2.10
CA GLY A 86 0.24 -22.36 -1.60
C GLY A 86 -0.76 -22.75 -2.69
N LEU A 87 -0.93 -24.06 -2.92
CA LEU A 87 -1.69 -24.60 -4.05
C LEU A 87 -3.19 -24.28 -4.00
N GLU A 88 -3.72 -23.90 -2.83
CA GLU A 88 -5.12 -23.50 -2.67
C GLU A 88 -5.19 -21.97 -2.61
N ARG A 89 -5.94 -21.35 -3.52
CA ARG A 89 -6.21 -19.90 -3.47
C ARG A 89 -7.29 -19.60 -2.42
N ASP A 90 -7.02 -19.93 -1.16
CA ASP A 90 -7.83 -19.51 -0.03
C ASP A 90 -7.55 -18.04 0.34
N GLU A 91 -8.37 -17.46 1.21
CA GLU A 91 -8.23 -16.04 1.60
C GLU A 91 -6.86 -15.75 2.25
N GLU A 92 -6.28 -16.72 2.96
CA GLU A 92 -4.97 -16.57 3.62
C GLU A 92 -3.83 -16.54 2.61
N ASN A 93 -3.85 -17.42 1.60
CA ASN A 93 -2.85 -17.47 0.54
C ASN A 93 -2.97 -16.26 -0.41
N LEU A 94 -4.18 -15.75 -0.65
CA LEU A 94 -4.37 -14.50 -1.40
C LEU A 94 -3.76 -13.30 -0.67
N ARG A 95 -3.86 -13.23 0.66
CA ARG A 95 -3.22 -12.18 1.47
C ARG A 95 -1.70 -12.31 1.48
N ALA A 96 -1.17 -13.53 1.57
CA ALA A 96 0.26 -13.78 1.47
C ALA A 96 0.81 -13.40 0.10
N PHE A 97 0.09 -13.76 -0.97
CA PHE A 97 0.44 -13.41 -2.34
C PHE A 97 0.37 -11.90 -2.59
N GLN A 98 -0.66 -11.23 -2.06
CA GLN A 98 -0.75 -9.77 -2.06
C GLN A 98 0.47 -9.14 -1.37
N ALA A 99 0.84 -9.61 -0.18
CA ALA A 99 1.97 -9.09 0.58
C ALA A 99 3.30 -9.30 -0.18
N TYR A 100 3.49 -10.47 -0.77
CA TYR A 100 4.65 -10.76 -1.62
C TYR A 100 4.75 -9.80 -2.81
N LEU A 101 3.66 -9.61 -3.55
CA LEU A 101 3.63 -8.69 -4.70
C LEU A 101 3.82 -7.23 -4.28
N ARG A 102 3.42 -6.86 -3.06
CA ARG A 102 3.71 -5.53 -2.50
C ARG A 102 5.19 -5.33 -2.18
N GLY A 103 5.90 -6.37 -1.74
CA GLY A 103 7.36 -6.32 -1.60
C GLY A 103 8.07 -6.04 -2.94
N LEU A 104 7.44 -6.40 -4.06
CA LEU A 104 7.94 -6.14 -5.42
C LEU A 104 7.49 -4.79 -6.00
N ARG A 105 6.91 -3.88 -5.21
CA ARG A 105 6.51 -2.54 -5.69
C ARG A 105 7.69 -1.81 -6.34
N MET A 106 7.39 -0.97 -7.32
CA MET A 106 8.34 -0.24 -8.16
C MET A 106 9.24 -1.13 -9.04
N SER A 107 9.24 -2.45 -8.86
CA SER A 107 9.93 -3.37 -9.75
C SER A 107 9.24 -3.42 -11.11
N TYR A 108 10.05 -3.37 -12.17
CA TYR A 108 9.57 -3.52 -13.53
C TYR A 108 9.43 -5.00 -13.87
N VAL A 109 8.23 -5.43 -14.24
CA VAL A 109 7.90 -6.84 -14.44
C VAL A 109 7.25 -7.10 -15.79
N SER A 110 7.31 -8.36 -16.19
CA SER A 110 6.61 -8.94 -17.33
C SER A 110 5.65 -10.01 -16.79
N VAL A 111 4.35 -9.76 -16.89
CA VAL A 111 3.27 -10.65 -16.44
C VAL A 111 2.68 -11.38 -17.63
N THR A 112 2.72 -12.71 -17.59
CA THR A 112 2.05 -13.58 -18.57
C THR A 112 0.69 -13.97 -18.03
N VAL A 113 -0.35 -13.70 -18.81
CA VAL A 113 -1.74 -14.01 -18.45
C VAL A 113 -2.27 -15.21 -19.25
N SER A 114 -3.13 -16.02 -18.64
CA SER A 114 -3.75 -17.18 -19.27
C SER A 114 -4.84 -16.74 -20.24
N CYS A 115 -4.64 -17.03 -21.53
CA CYS A 115 -5.64 -16.87 -22.58
C CYS A 115 -5.84 -18.23 -23.25
N GLU A 116 -7.10 -18.66 -23.45
CA GLU A 116 -7.39 -19.98 -24.05
C GLU A 116 -7.12 -20.02 -25.57
N LYS A 117 -6.96 -18.87 -26.23
CA LYS A 117 -6.99 -18.74 -27.69
C LYS A 117 -5.76 -18.10 -28.35
N GLU A 118 -4.80 -17.56 -27.59
CA GLU A 118 -3.65 -16.82 -28.14
C GLU A 118 -2.30 -17.29 -27.57
N GLU A 119 -1.22 -17.00 -28.31
CA GLU A 119 0.12 -16.94 -27.73
C GLU A 119 0.09 -15.88 -26.61
N THR A 120 0.33 -16.31 -25.37
CA THR A 120 0.27 -15.45 -24.19
C THR A 120 1.27 -14.31 -24.32
N THR A 121 0.80 -13.12 -24.68
CA THR A 121 1.68 -11.95 -24.78
C THR A 121 1.99 -11.43 -23.37
N PRO A 122 3.28 -11.19 -23.05
CA PRO A 122 3.65 -10.65 -21.76
C PRO A 122 3.25 -9.17 -21.65
N LEU A 123 2.47 -8.87 -20.61
CA LEU A 123 2.12 -7.51 -20.21
C LEU A 123 3.28 -6.93 -19.39
N LYS A 124 3.74 -5.72 -19.72
CA LYS A 124 4.91 -5.12 -19.06
C LYS A 124 4.52 -3.84 -18.33
N GLY A 125 5.10 -3.62 -17.16
CA GLY A 125 4.90 -2.41 -16.38
C GLY A 125 5.61 -2.46 -15.03
N ALA A 126 5.62 -1.33 -14.34
CA ALA A 126 6.08 -1.25 -12.96
C ALA A 126 4.96 -1.66 -12.01
N ILE A 127 5.25 -2.47 -10.99
CA ILE A 127 4.25 -2.81 -9.96
C ILE A 127 3.94 -1.56 -9.15
N VAL A 128 2.70 -1.09 -9.22
CA VAL A 128 2.24 0.05 -8.42
C VAL A 128 1.79 -0.41 -7.04
N ASP A 129 0.96 -1.46 -7.01
CA ASP A 129 0.37 -2.05 -5.80
C ASP A 129 -0.32 -3.38 -6.18
N ALA A 130 -0.73 -4.14 -5.17
CA ALA A 130 -1.54 -5.33 -5.30
C ALA A 130 -2.75 -5.26 -4.37
N GLY A 131 -3.93 -5.56 -4.93
CA GLY A 131 -5.15 -5.79 -4.17
C GLY A 131 -5.24 -7.22 -3.64
N VAL A 132 -6.39 -7.57 -3.07
CA VAL A 132 -6.63 -8.91 -2.53
C VAL A 132 -6.66 -9.97 -3.64
N ASN A 133 -7.18 -9.62 -4.81
CA ASN A 133 -7.38 -10.55 -5.92
C ASN A 133 -6.93 -10.00 -7.29
N PHE A 134 -6.12 -8.94 -7.31
CA PHE A 134 -5.65 -8.31 -8.54
C PHE A 134 -4.32 -7.59 -8.36
N LEU A 135 -3.56 -7.46 -9.45
CA LEU A 135 -2.31 -6.73 -9.55
C LEU A 135 -2.54 -5.40 -10.27
N ILE A 136 -1.85 -4.35 -9.84
CA ILE A 136 -1.85 -3.04 -10.50
C ILE A 136 -0.45 -2.79 -11.08
N LEU A 137 -0.38 -2.68 -12.39
CA LEU A 137 0.82 -2.25 -13.10
C LEU A 137 0.64 -0.83 -13.61
N GLN A 138 1.71 -0.04 -13.61
CA GLN A 138 1.80 1.18 -14.40
C GLN A 138 2.44 0.84 -15.73
N THR A 139 1.73 1.09 -16.83
CA THR A 139 2.27 0.91 -18.17
C THR A 139 3.29 2.00 -18.49
N ASN A 140 4.06 1.81 -19.57
CA ASN A 140 5.02 2.81 -20.05
C ASN A 140 4.38 4.14 -20.46
N VAL A 141 3.08 4.17 -20.75
CA VAL A 141 2.31 5.38 -21.06
C VAL A 141 1.67 6.02 -19.82
N GLY A 142 1.89 5.45 -18.62
CA GLY A 142 1.38 5.96 -17.35
C GLY A 142 0.04 5.39 -16.90
N ASN A 143 -0.67 4.67 -17.78
CA ASN A 143 -1.97 4.08 -17.46
C ASN A 143 -1.87 3.00 -16.38
N LEU A 144 -2.97 2.80 -15.66
CA LEU A 144 -3.10 1.72 -14.68
C LEU A 144 -3.67 0.49 -15.38
N LEU A 145 -2.89 -0.59 -15.42
CA LEU A 145 -3.29 -1.89 -15.93
C LEU A 145 -3.59 -2.83 -14.75
N LEU A 146 -4.85 -3.24 -14.65
CA LEU A 146 -5.37 -4.12 -13.61
C LEU A 146 -5.46 -5.55 -14.14
N ILE A 147 -4.89 -6.50 -13.42
CA ILE A 147 -4.83 -7.90 -13.82
C ILE A 147 -5.37 -8.78 -12.68
N PRO A 148 -6.50 -9.49 -12.86
CA PRO A 148 -6.98 -10.43 -11.85
C PRO A 148 -5.95 -11.53 -11.59
N PHE A 149 -5.70 -11.87 -10.33
CA PHE A 149 -4.73 -12.91 -9.95
C PHE A 149 -5.04 -14.26 -10.59
N GLU A 150 -6.32 -14.55 -10.80
CA GLU A 150 -6.73 -15.80 -11.42
C GLU A 150 -6.21 -15.98 -12.84
N ARG A 151 -5.91 -14.85 -13.51
CA ARG A 151 -5.37 -14.82 -14.88
C ARG A 151 -3.86 -14.87 -14.92
N ILE A 152 -3.17 -14.54 -13.83
CA ILE A 152 -1.71 -14.51 -13.81
C ILE A 152 -1.20 -15.94 -13.85
N VAL A 153 -0.38 -16.23 -14.85
CA VAL A 153 0.32 -17.50 -14.99
C VAL A 153 1.72 -17.31 -14.43
N TRP A 154 2.47 -16.35 -14.96
CA TRP A 154 3.87 -16.11 -14.60
C TRP A 154 4.13 -14.61 -14.41
N ILE A 155 5.03 -14.28 -13.47
CA ILE A 155 5.56 -12.93 -13.28
C ILE A 155 7.08 -13.05 -13.35
N ASN A 156 7.69 -12.33 -14.29
CA ASN A 156 9.14 -12.27 -14.44
C ASN A 156 9.60 -10.85 -14.13
N GLN A 157 10.48 -10.69 -13.16
CA GLN A 157 11.18 -9.43 -12.96
C GLN A 157 12.10 -9.19 -14.14
N LEU A 158 11.99 -8.02 -14.76
CA LEU A 158 12.91 -7.60 -15.81
C LEU A 158 14.08 -6.91 -15.12
N GLU A 159 15.31 -7.32 -15.44
CA GLU A 159 16.52 -6.73 -14.90
C GLU A 159 16.56 -5.23 -15.24
N ASN A 160 16.19 -4.41 -14.25
CA ASN A 160 16.54 -3.00 -14.18
C ASN A 160 17.50 -2.86 -13.00
N ASP A 161 18.67 -2.29 -13.24
CA ASP A 161 19.84 -2.18 -12.34
C ASP A 161 19.62 -1.42 -11.01
N GLU A 162 18.38 -1.09 -10.66
CA GLU A 162 18.06 -0.39 -9.43
C GLU A 162 17.26 -1.33 -8.52
N ASN A 163 17.98 -2.03 -7.65
CA ASN A 163 17.40 -2.62 -6.45
C ASN A 163 16.77 -1.49 -5.64
N PHE A 164 15.48 -1.21 -5.90
CA PHE A 164 14.67 -0.44 -4.98
C PHE A 164 14.51 -1.28 -3.73
N MET A 165 15.34 -0.99 -2.73
CA MET A 165 15.17 -1.49 -1.37
C MET A 165 13.71 -1.26 -0.95
N GLU A 166 13.12 -2.21 -0.21
CA GLU A 166 11.79 -2.05 0.37
C GLU A 166 11.71 -0.72 1.16
N GLU A 167 11.21 0.34 0.53
CA GLU A 167 10.78 1.52 1.26
C GLU A 167 9.49 1.14 1.97
N GLN A 168 9.55 1.00 3.30
CA GLN A 168 8.35 0.68 4.07
C GLN A 168 7.27 1.72 3.77
N GLU A 169 6.07 1.21 3.50
CA GLU A 169 4.92 2.02 3.15
C GLU A 169 4.70 3.11 4.22
N LEU A 170 4.52 4.36 3.78
CA LEU A 170 4.29 5.54 4.63
C LEU A 170 5.51 6.06 5.43
N LEU A 171 6.74 5.60 5.17
CA LEU A 171 7.92 6.22 5.79
C LEU A 171 8.11 7.67 5.32
N ASP A 172 8.09 7.90 4.00
CA ASP A 172 8.41 9.20 3.39
C ASP A 172 7.18 9.99 2.92
N ILE A 173 6.00 9.71 3.50
CA ILE A 173 4.83 10.55 3.22
C ILE A 173 5.01 11.96 3.77
N SER A 174 4.39 12.92 3.08
CA SER A 174 4.39 14.31 3.50
C SER A 174 3.85 14.46 4.93
N LEU A 175 4.39 15.43 5.67
CA LEU A 175 3.94 15.74 7.03
C LEU A 175 2.43 16.00 7.11
N CYS A 176 1.87 16.66 6.09
CA CYS A 176 0.43 16.89 5.98
C CYS A 176 -0.35 15.58 5.83
N LEU A 177 0.06 14.70 4.90
CA LEU A 177 -0.63 13.41 4.72
C LEU A 177 -0.53 12.56 5.98
N ARG A 178 0.65 12.52 6.62
CA ARG A 178 0.84 11.82 7.91
C ARG A 178 -0.12 12.32 8.98
N ARG A 179 -0.29 13.63 9.11
CA ARG A 179 -1.23 14.25 10.05
C ARG A 179 -2.67 13.92 9.73
N CYS A 180 -3.07 14.09 8.48
CA CYS A 180 -4.40 13.76 7.99
C CYS A 180 -4.74 12.30 8.30
N ILE A 181 -3.84 11.35 8.02
CA ILE A 181 -4.02 9.94 8.36
C ILE A 181 -4.11 9.74 9.88
N THR A 182 -3.26 10.40 10.68
CA THR A 182 -3.21 10.24 12.14
C THR A 182 -4.46 10.77 12.83
N LEU A 183 -4.97 11.93 12.40
CA LEU A 183 -6.08 12.64 13.05
C LEU A 183 -7.45 12.29 12.45
N HIS A 184 -7.49 12.01 11.15
CA HIS A 184 -8.71 11.80 10.36
C HIS A 184 -8.65 10.50 9.57
N PHE A 185 -8.12 9.44 10.19
CA PHE A 185 -7.83 8.16 9.54
C PHE A 185 -8.96 7.67 8.64
N SER A 186 -10.15 7.44 9.18
CA SER A 186 -11.27 6.87 8.42
C SER A 186 -11.68 7.76 7.25
N GLU A 187 -11.73 9.08 7.46
CA GLU A 187 -12.11 10.02 6.40
C GLU A 187 -11.07 10.05 5.28
N VAL A 188 -9.78 10.16 5.63
CA VAL A 188 -8.69 10.30 4.66
C VAL A 188 -8.45 9.01 3.89
N VAL A 189 -8.43 7.87 4.58
CA VAL A 189 -8.22 6.56 3.97
C VAL A 189 -9.41 6.19 3.06
N SER A 190 -10.65 6.52 3.44
CA SER A 190 -11.82 6.21 2.62
C SER A 190 -11.89 6.96 1.28
N LYS A 191 -11.18 8.09 1.16
CA LYS A 191 -11.17 8.93 -0.05
C LYS A 191 -10.12 8.50 -1.08
N SER A 192 -9.24 7.55 -0.77
CA SER A 192 -8.19 7.11 -1.68
C SER A 192 -8.22 5.59 -1.83
N PRO A 193 -8.44 5.04 -3.05
CA PRO A 193 -8.41 3.60 -3.27
C PRO A 193 -7.06 2.99 -2.93
N PHE A 194 -5.95 3.73 -3.11
CA PHE A 194 -4.62 3.27 -2.75
C PHE A 194 -4.41 3.21 -1.24
N LEU A 195 -4.88 4.20 -0.47
CA LEU A 195 -4.82 4.14 1.00
C LEU A 195 -5.77 3.06 1.55
N LEU A 196 -6.97 2.95 0.99
CA LEU A 196 -7.92 1.92 1.37
C LEU A 196 -7.32 0.52 1.12
N ASN A 197 -6.71 0.32 -0.05
CA ASN A 197 -6.00 -0.91 -0.36
C ASN A 197 -4.84 -1.13 0.61
N LEU A 198 -4.01 -0.11 0.86
CA LEU A 198 -2.87 -0.20 1.77
C LEU A 198 -3.27 -0.75 3.15
N PHE A 199 -4.28 -0.13 3.79
CA PHE A 199 -4.65 -0.47 5.17
C PHE A 199 -5.56 -1.69 5.31
N TYR A 200 -6.45 -1.93 4.35
CA TYR A 200 -7.47 -2.99 4.46
C TYR A 200 -7.25 -4.13 3.48
N GLY A 201 -6.56 -3.87 2.37
CA GLY A 201 -6.57 -4.69 1.15
C GLY A 201 -7.97 -4.80 0.59
N ILE A 202 -8.15 -4.37 -0.64
CA ILE A 202 -9.47 -4.36 -1.28
C ILE A 202 -9.52 -5.29 -2.48
N GLU A 203 -10.73 -5.73 -2.78
CA GLU A 203 -11.03 -6.52 -3.98
C GLU A 203 -11.12 -5.60 -5.21
N LEU A 204 -10.91 -6.18 -6.40
CA LEU A 204 -10.91 -5.46 -7.67
C LEU A 204 -12.16 -4.60 -7.87
N TRP A 205 -13.35 -5.15 -7.58
CA TRP A 205 -14.59 -4.41 -7.77
C TRP A 205 -14.66 -3.17 -6.88
N LEU A 206 -14.17 -3.23 -5.65
CA LEU A 206 -14.19 -2.09 -4.73
C LEU A 206 -13.12 -1.06 -5.11
N PHE A 207 -11.99 -1.49 -5.67
CA PHE A 207 -11.00 -0.57 -6.24
C PHE A 207 -11.61 0.21 -7.42
N LEU A 208 -12.33 -0.47 -8.31
CA LEU A 208 -12.95 0.10 -9.50
C LEU A 208 -14.06 1.13 -9.19
N GLU A 209 -14.70 1.07 -8.02
CA GLU A 209 -15.69 2.09 -7.60
C GLU A 209 -15.12 3.51 -7.65
N SER A 210 -13.83 3.68 -7.35
CA SER A 210 -13.16 4.99 -7.41
C SER A 210 -13.00 5.55 -8.83
N TYR A 211 -13.27 4.72 -9.84
CA TYR A 211 -13.09 5.02 -11.26
C TYR A 211 -14.42 5.07 -12.03
N VAL A 212 -15.55 5.05 -11.32
CA VAL A 212 -16.85 5.25 -11.95
C VAL A 212 -16.91 6.61 -12.64
N GLY A 213 -17.30 6.59 -13.91
CA GLY A 213 -17.31 7.73 -14.84
C GLY A 213 -16.01 7.93 -15.62
N CYS A 214 -14.98 7.10 -15.42
CA CYS A 214 -13.73 7.13 -16.19
C CYS A 214 -13.82 6.26 -17.45
N LEU A 215 -13.00 6.58 -18.45
CA LEU A 215 -12.79 5.73 -19.62
C LEU A 215 -11.94 4.51 -19.22
N VAL A 216 -12.37 3.33 -19.65
CA VAL A 216 -11.69 2.06 -19.39
C VAL A 216 -11.59 1.23 -20.65
N TYR A 217 -10.50 0.49 -20.78
CA TYR A 217 -10.27 -0.49 -21.84
C TYR A 217 -10.29 -1.88 -21.23
N VAL A 218 -11.22 -2.72 -21.68
CA VAL A 218 -11.44 -4.05 -21.10
C VAL A 218 -11.10 -5.11 -22.13
N LYS A 219 -10.08 -5.93 -21.84
CA LYS A 219 -9.74 -7.10 -22.64
C LYS A 219 -10.47 -8.32 -22.08
N LYS A 220 -11.27 -8.99 -22.91
CA LYS A 220 -11.92 -10.26 -22.55
C LYS A 220 -11.11 -11.46 -23.02
N ILE A 221 -11.35 -12.62 -22.39
CA ILE A 221 -10.64 -13.88 -22.70
C ILE A 221 -10.88 -14.33 -24.15
N ASP A 222 -12.09 -14.14 -24.66
CA ASP A 222 -12.53 -14.67 -25.95
C ASP A 222 -12.46 -13.67 -27.11
N GLU A 223 -11.96 -12.45 -26.85
CA GLU A 223 -12.00 -11.34 -27.81
C GLU A 223 -10.59 -10.82 -28.10
N GLU A 224 -10.20 -10.77 -29.38
CA GLU A 224 -8.91 -10.20 -29.80
C GLU A 224 -8.83 -8.69 -29.55
N ARG A 225 -9.97 -8.00 -29.56
CA ARG A 225 -10.03 -6.55 -29.38
C ARG A 225 -10.46 -6.19 -27.98
N GLU A 226 -9.88 -5.11 -27.49
CA GLU A 226 -10.32 -4.47 -26.26
C GLU A 226 -11.62 -3.73 -26.50
N VAL A 227 -12.46 -3.74 -25.48
CA VAL A 227 -13.71 -2.98 -25.44
C VAL A 227 -13.43 -1.67 -24.72
N GLU A 228 -13.55 -0.57 -25.45
CA GLU A 228 -13.48 0.78 -24.92
C GLU A 228 -14.87 1.22 -24.44
N GLY A 229 -14.95 1.80 -23.24
CA GLY A 229 -16.20 2.34 -22.72
C GLY A 229 -16.03 3.12 -21.43
N THR A 230 -17.09 3.79 -20.99
CA THR A 230 -17.10 4.50 -19.70
C THR A 230 -17.60 3.57 -18.61
N LEU A 231 -16.86 3.43 -17.51
CA LEU A 231 -17.30 2.63 -16.35
C LEU A 231 -18.49 3.31 -15.66
N LEU A 232 -19.64 2.62 -15.59
CA LEU A 232 -20.87 3.16 -14.99
C LEU A 232 -21.04 2.71 -13.54
N SER A 233 -20.76 1.45 -13.26
CA SER A 233 -20.81 0.87 -11.92
C SER A 233 -20.07 -0.46 -11.89
N THR A 234 -19.82 -0.96 -10.69
CA THR A 234 -19.18 -2.24 -10.46
C THR A 234 -19.88 -2.94 -9.30
N ASP A 235 -19.99 -4.26 -9.35
CA ASP A 235 -20.48 -5.06 -8.24
C ASP A 235 -19.51 -6.20 -7.98
N LYS A 236 -19.82 -7.14 -7.09
CA LYS A 236 -18.91 -8.25 -6.75
C LYS A 236 -18.62 -9.23 -7.91
N ARG A 237 -19.40 -9.20 -8.98
CA ARG A 237 -19.38 -10.20 -10.06
C ARG A 237 -19.03 -9.61 -11.42
N ARG A 238 -19.42 -8.36 -11.67
CA ARG A 238 -19.30 -7.72 -12.99
C ARG A 238 -19.07 -6.22 -12.90
N ILE A 239 -18.58 -5.68 -14.00
CA ILE A 239 -18.57 -4.25 -14.29
C ILE A 239 -19.66 -3.93 -15.30
N GLU A 240 -20.21 -2.72 -15.21
CA GLU A 240 -21.13 -2.17 -16.20
C GLU A 240 -20.43 -1.02 -16.92
N ILE A 241 -20.31 -1.13 -18.25
CA ILE A 241 -19.65 -0.13 -19.09
C ILE A 241 -20.62 0.40 -20.14
N SER A 242 -20.52 1.69 -20.46
CA SER A 242 -21.23 2.34 -21.57
C SER A 242 -20.36 2.32 -22.83
N ILE A 243 -20.81 1.62 -23.86
CA ILE A 243 -20.17 1.53 -25.18
C ILE A 243 -21.12 2.15 -26.19
N ASP A 244 -20.69 3.21 -26.88
CA ASP A 244 -21.53 3.94 -27.86
C ASP A 244 -22.94 4.31 -27.33
N GLY A 245 -23.03 4.61 -26.03
CA GLY A 245 -24.29 4.96 -25.34
C GLY A 245 -25.19 3.77 -24.99
N LYS A 246 -24.72 2.53 -25.16
CA LYS A 246 -25.39 1.32 -24.69
C LYS A 246 -24.68 0.73 -23.49
N GLU A 247 -25.46 0.31 -22.51
CA GLU A 247 -24.95 -0.35 -21.31
C GLU A 247 -24.65 -1.82 -21.61
N GLN A 248 -23.46 -2.27 -21.21
CA GLN A 248 -23.03 -3.65 -21.31
C GLN A 248 -22.39 -4.10 -19.99
N GLY A 249 -22.89 -5.20 -19.43
CA GLY A 249 -22.29 -5.86 -18.28
C GLY A 249 -21.23 -6.89 -18.71
N ILE A 250 -20.08 -6.89 -18.04
CA ILE A 250 -18.98 -7.84 -18.26
C ILE A 250 -18.59 -8.49 -16.94
N ASN A 251 -18.64 -9.81 -16.83
CA ASN A 251 -18.27 -10.52 -15.61
C ASN A 251 -16.75 -10.53 -15.42
N PHE A 252 -16.26 -10.47 -14.18
CA PHE A 252 -14.83 -10.63 -13.89
C PHE A 252 -14.26 -11.98 -14.34
N SER A 253 -15.10 -13.02 -14.39
CA SER A 253 -14.74 -14.33 -14.94
C SER A 253 -14.41 -14.30 -16.43
N ASP A 254 -14.75 -13.23 -17.13
CA ASP A 254 -14.58 -13.11 -18.58
C ASP A 254 -13.49 -12.08 -18.92
N ILE A 255 -12.98 -11.37 -17.91
CA ILE A 255 -11.98 -10.30 -18.03
C ILE A 255 -10.57 -10.88 -17.90
N LEU A 256 -9.72 -10.46 -18.83
CA LEU A 256 -8.27 -10.71 -18.82
C LEU A 256 -7.54 -9.53 -18.15
N THR A 257 -7.82 -8.31 -18.60
CA THR A 257 -7.23 -7.07 -18.09
C THR A 257 -8.22 -5.91 -18.15
N ILE A 258 -8.00 -4.91 -17.31
CA ILE A 258 -8.68 -3.61 -17.36
C ILE A 258 -7.61 -2.52 -17.35
N GLU A 259 -7.59 -1.65 -18.33
CA GLU A 259 -6.70 -0.49 -18.38
C GLU A 259 -7.48 0.81 -18.14
N ILE A 260 -6.91 1.70 -17.34
CA ILE A 260 -7.50 2.99 -16.94
C ILE A 260 -6.49 4.11 -17.24
N GLU A 261 -6.93 5.14 -17.96
CA GLU A 261 -6.09 6.28 -18.30
C GLU A 261 -5.79 7.17 -17.08
N GLN A 262 -4.52 7.51 -16.88
CA GLN A 262 -4.07 8.28 -15.72
C GLN A 262 -4.48 9.77 -15.79
N GLU A 263 -4.70 10.32 -17.00
CA GLU A 263 -5.19 11.69 -17.19
C GLU A 263 -6.62 11.89 -16.64
N ALA A 264 -7.42 10.82 -16.56
CA ALA A 264 -8.73 10.85 -15.91
C ALA A 264 -8.62 10.98 -14.37
N LEU A 265 -7.48 10.66 -13.78
CA LEU A 265 -7.26 10.63 -12.32
C LEU A 265 -6.82 11.98 -11.75
N THR A 266 -6.07 12.76 -12.51
CA THR A 266 -5.49 14.03 -12.05
C THR A 266 -6.56 15.10 -11.82
N ASN A 267 -7.71 15.00 -12.48
CA ASN A 267 -8.83 15.95 -12.35
C ASN A 267 -9.73 15.70 -11.13
N ARG A 268 -9.61 14.58 -10.40
CA ARG A 268 -10.49 14.26 -9.26
C ARG A 268 -9.78 14.16 -7.90
N LEU A 269 -8.49 13.85 -7.87
CA LEU A 269 -7.76 13.60 -6.61
C LEU A 269 -7.10 14.85 -5.99
N PHE A 270 -7.02 15.98 -6.71
CA PHE A 270 -6.31 17.18 -6.25
C PHE A 270 -7.19 18.40 -5.89
N GLU A 271 -8.51 18.25 -5.72
CA GLU A 271 -9.35 19.34 -5.23
C GLU A 271 -9.12 19.70 -3.74
N CYS A 272 -8.14 19.09 -3.06
CA CYS A 272 -7.80 19.48 -1.69
C CYS A 272 -6.91 20.74 -1.57
N HIS A 273 -6.39 21.33 -2.64
CA HIS A 273 -5.60 22.56 -2.51
C HIS A 273 -5.78 23.48 -3.72
N ILE A 274 -6.81 24.33 -3.68
CA ILE A 274 -6.80 25.79 -3.99
C ILE A 274 -8.23 26.25 -3.70
N ASN A 275 -8.51 26.58 -2.44
CA ASN A 275 -9.57 27.54 -2.12
C ASN A 275 -8.96 28.46 -1.07
N HIS A 276 -8.31 29.53 -1.55
CA HIS A 276 -8.06 30.71 -0.73
C HIS A 276 -9.40 31.39 -0.45
N PRO A 277 -9.77 31.67 0.80
CA PRO A 277 -10.60 32.82 1.10
C PRO A 277 -9.71 33.99 1.51
N HIS A 278 -10.12 35.15 1.00
CA HIS A 278 -9.62 36.51 1.19
C HIS A 278 -9.20 36.90 2.61
#